data_AF-A0A653VJ36-F1
#
_entry.id   AF-A0A653VJ36-F1
#
_cell.length_a   1.000
_cell.length_b   1.000
_cell.length_c   1.000
_cell.angle_alpha   90.00
_cell.angle_beta   90.00
_cell.angle_gamma   90.00
#
_symmetry.space_group_name_H-M   'P 1'
#
loop_
_entity.id
_entity.type
_entity.pdbx_description
1 polymer ?
#
loop_
_entity_poly.entity_id
_entity_poly.type
_entity_poly.pdbx_seq_one_letter_code
_entity_poly.pdbx_strand_id
1 'polypeptide(L)'
;MSTTTPANATTPAAPTFAGAWTAWHDDHEQARASEHGFLAITSIRWLTATPERFEDAPGSWSTDEDGPVVALADGETIEVDGQHVSGTHRFGPLPERSSTNVVWRDGDETVVIEVARRGGSDLLRPRHPSNPTRVGYHGTPAYAPAERFVVDAHFEPFDSPREVTVGSVVDGLLHVYEAPGTLTFDLDGPRSLLAFNGYDGGLHVLFTDRTSGVTTYAANRSLDVAAPDADGATRIDFNRATNLPCAYTPHATCPLPPAENRLDVAIEAGEQRPAA
;
A
#
# COMPACT_ATOMS: atom_id res chain seq x y z
N MET A 1 -41.19 51.03 -2.34
CA MET A 1 -40.98 49.57 -2.44
C MET A 1 -39.72 49.38 -3.25
N SER A 2 -38.59 49.15 -2.59
CA SER A 2 -37.31 48.88 -3.25
C SER A 2 -37.18 47.38 -3.44
N THR A 3 -37.27 46.92 -4.67
CA THR A 3 -37.01 45.53 -5.05
C THR A 3 -35.51 45.33 -5.21
N THR A 4 -34.91 44.64 -4.24
CA THR A 4 -33.56 44.10 -4.32
C THR A 4 -33.56 42.88 -5.24
N THR A 5 -32.82 42.96 -6.35
CA THR A 5 -32.52 41.80 -7.21
C THR A 5 -31.57 40.86 -6.46
N PRO A 6 -31.86 39.56 -6.34
CA PRO A 6 -30.92 38.62 -5.73
C PRO A 6 -29.72 38.40 -6.65
N ALA A 7 -28.51 38.45 -6.07
CA ALA A 7 -27.29 38.09 -6.77
C ALA A 7 -27.30 36.58 -7.06
N ASN A 8 -27.09 36.21 -8.33
CA ASN A 8 -26.89 34.82 -8.73
C ASN A 8 -25.64 34.27 -8.06
N ALA A 9 -25.82 33.30 -7.15
CA ALA A 9 -24.74 32.47 -6.66
C ALA A 9 -24.19 31.66 -7.85
N THR A 10 -22.93 31.93 -8.21
CA THR A 10 -22.23 31.15 -9.25
C THR A 10 -21.76 29.86 -8.61
N THR A 11 -22.35 28.73 -8.99
CA THR A 11 -21.83 27.40 -8.65
C THR A 11 -20.43 27.25 -9.25
N PRO A 12 -19.41 26.82 -8.48
CA PRO A 12 -18.08 26.61 -9.03
C PRO A 12 -18.11 25.58 -10.16
N ALA A 13 -17.35 25.85 -11.22
CA ALA A 13 -17.21 24.93 -12.35
C ALA A 13 -16.56 23.61 -11.88
N ALA A 14 -16.98 22.49 -12.47
CA ALA A 14 -16.38 21.19 -12.20
C ALA A 14 -14.87 21.19 -12.54
N PRO A 15 -14.04 20.48 -11.76
CA PRO A 15 -12.61 20.40 -12.03
C PRO A 15 -12.35 19.78 -13.41
N THR A 16 -11.31 20.25 -14.09
CA THR A 16 -10.80 19.61 -15.31
C THR A 16 -10.26 18.22 -14.97
N PHE A 17 -10.16 17.33 -15.96
CA PHE A 17 -9.56 16.00 -15.77
C PHE A 17 -8.17 16.08 -15.13
N ALA A 18 -7.29 16.94 -15.66
CA ALA A 18 -5.96 17.17 -15.09
C ALA A 18 -6.02 17.73 -13.66
N GLY A 19 -6.93 18.66 -13.37
CA GLY A 19 -7.08 19.22 -12.02
C GLY A 19 -7.59 18.19 -11.00
N ALA A 20 -8.53 17.34 -11.40
CA ALA A 20 -9.02 16.24 -10.56
C ALA A 20 -7.93 15.19 -10.28
N TRP A 21 -7.13 14.88 -11.30
CA TRP A 21 -5.97 13.99 -11.13
C TRP A 21 -4.90 14.60 -10.22
N THR A 22 -4.56 15.89 -10.38
CA THR A 22 -3.59 16.57 -9.51
C THR A 22 -4.03 16.55 -8.06
N ALA A 23 -5.29 16.89 -7.77
CA ALA A 23 -5.80 16.86 -6.40
C ALA A 23 -5.70 15.46 -5.78
N TRP A 24 -6.10 14.43 -6.53
CA TRP A 24 -5.97 13.03 -6.07
C TRP A 24 -4.50 12.64 -5.83
N HIS A 25 -3.59 13.00 -6.74
CA HIS A 25 -2.18 12.66 -6.61
C HIS A 25 -1.53 13.39 -5.42
N ASP A 26 -1.86 14.66 -5.20
CA ASP A 26 -1.38 15.43 -4.06
C ASP A 26 -1.84 14.82 -2.72
N ASP A 27 -3.09 14.35 -2.64
CA ASP A 27 -3.61 13.64 -1.46
C ASP A 27 -2.90 12.30 -1.24
N HIS A 28 -2.66 11.56 -2.32
CA HIS A 28 -1.94 10.29 -2.30
C HIS A 28 -0.49 10.45 -1.84
N GLU A 29 0.20 11.47 -2.32
CA GLU A 29 1.58 11.79 -1.95
C GLU A 29 1.70 12.25 -0.49
N GLN A 30 0.74 13.05 -0.01
CA GLN A 30 0.63 13.39 1.42
C GLN A 30 0.41 12.14 2.29
N ALA A 31 -0.46 11.23 1.88
CA ALA A 31 -0.69 9.98 2.59
C ALA A 31 0.57 9.10 2.62
N ARG A 32 1.31 9.03 1.50
CA ARG A 32 2.58 8.30 1.43
C ARG A 32 3.65 8.91 2.34
N ALA A 33 3.71 10.23 2.44
CA ALA A 33 4.63 10.99 3.29
C ALA A 33 4.21 11.07 4.77
N SER A 34 3.16 10.36 5.16
CA SER A 34 2.67 10.32 6.53
C SER A 34 3.78 9.99 7.54
N GLU A 35 3.67 10.57 8.73
CA GLU A 35 4.70 10.55 9.78
C GLU A 35 5.18 9.13 10.12
N HIS A 36 4.26 8.18 10.23
CA HIS A 36 4.53 6.76 10.49
C HIS A 36 4.13 5.86 9.31
N GLY A 37 4.17 6.40 8.09
CA GLY A 37 3.89 5.68 6.85
C GLY A 37 5.01 4.73 6.45
N PHE A 38 4.90 4.14 5.24
CA PHE A 38 5.92 3.19 4.75
C PHE A 38 7.30 3.82 4.55
N LEU A 39 7.38 5.13 4.27
CA LEU A 39 8.67 5.81 4.11
C LEU A 39 9.41 5.97 5.43
N ALA A 40 8.72 5.85 6.57
CA ALA A 40 9.32 5.91 7.90
C ALA A 40 9.98 4.58 8.33
N ILE A 41 9.78 3.49 7.58
CA ILE A 41 10.29 2.17 7.97
C ILE A 41 11.82 2.12 7.94
N THR A 42 12.43 1.89 9.10
CA THR A 42 13.89 1.82 9.26
C THR A 42 14.47 0.43 9.05
N SER A 43 13.69 -0.61 9.35
CA SER A 43 14.14 -1.99 9.21
C SER A 43 12.99 -2.99 9.14
N ILE A 44 13.30 -4.22 8.75
CA ILE A 44 12.45 -5.40 8.93
C ILE A 44 13.26 -6.42 9.73
N ARG A 45 12.78 -6.80 10.92
CA ARG A 45 13.45 -7.74 11.83
C ARG A 45 12.61 -9.00 11.95
N TRP A 46 13.06 -10.10 11.36
CA TRP A 46 12.41 -11.40 11.52
C TRP A 46 12.78 -11.96 12.89
N LEU A 47 11.78 -12.18 13.74
CA LEU A 47 12.00 -12.62 15.11
C LEU A 47 12.37 -14.10 15.15
N THR A 48 13.19 -14.44 16.14
CA THR A 48 13.56 -15.83 16.45
C THR A 48 13.28 -16.13 17.92
N ALA A 49 13.44 -17.40 18.31
CA ALA A 49 13.36 -17.79 19.72
C ALA A 49 14.50 -17.22 20.59
N THR A 50 15.57 -16.70 19.98
CA THR A 50 16.68 -16.06 20.72
C THR A 50 16.36 -14.58 20.87
N PRO A 51 16.28 -14.05 22.11
CA PRO A 51 16.07 -12.62 22.35
C PRO A 51 17.20 -11.77 21.77
N GLU A 52 16.84 -10.74 21.01
CA GLU A 52 17.76 -9.79 20.38
C GLU A 52 17.34 -8.35 20.69
N ARG A 53 18.30 -7.43 20.86
CA ARG A 53 18.03 -5.99 20.95
C ARG A 53 18.36 -5.34 19.62
N PHE A 54 17.55 -4.37 19.22
CA PHE A 54 17.76 -3.58 18.00
C PHE A 54 18.00 -2.12 18.37
N GLU A 55 18.77 -1.40 17.55
CA GLU A 55 19.04 0.02 17.80
C GLU A 55 17.80 0.89 17.56
N ASP A 56 16.90 0.43 16.68
CA ASP A 56 15.70 1.17 16.24
C ASP A 56 14.41 0.72 16.93
N ALA A 57 14.49 -0.04 18.03
CA ALA A 57 13.36 -0.46 18.86
C ALA A 57 13.79 -0.70 20.33
N PRO A 58 12.93 -0.46 21.34
CA PRO A 58 13.27 -0.65 22.74
C PRO A 58 13.20 -2.12 23.12
N GLY A 59 13.84 -2.51 24.22
CA GLY A 59 13.71 -3.87 24.75
C GLY A 59 14.44 -4.94 23.93
N SER A 60 14.36 -6.17 24.41
CA SER A 60 14.82 -7.35 23.70
C SER A 60 13.63 -8.15 23.18
N TRP A 61 13.63 -8.46 21.88
CA TRP A 61 12.52 -9.08 21.18
C TRP A 61 12.83 -10.51 20.77
N SER A 62 11.82 -11.36 20.84
CA SER A 62 11.84 -12.77 20.40
C SER A 62 10.43 -13.21 20.02
N THR A 63 10.30 -14.42 19.47
CA THR A 63 9.00 -15.08 19.29
C THR A 63 9.11 -16.56 19.68
N ASP A 64 8.04 -17.10 20.25
CA ASP A 64 7.89 -18.52 20.58
C ASP A 64 6.53 -19.04 20.05
N GLU A 65 6.09 -20.22 20.49
CA GLU A 65 4.81 -20.80 20.07
C GLU A 65 3.58 -19.97 20.49
N ASP A 66 3.73 -19.13 21.53
CA ASP A 66 2.71 -18.20 22.01
C ASP A 66 2.83 -16.81 21.35
N GLY A 67 3.73 -16.64 20.39
CA GLY A 67 3.88 -15.44 19.57
C GLY A 67 4.96 -14.46 20.05
N PRO A 68 4.93 -13.21 19.55
CA PRO A 68 5.97 -12.22 19.82
C PRO A 68 6.04 -11.83 21.31
N VAL A 69 7.26 -11.56 21.77
CA VAL A 69 7.55 -11.12 23.13
C VAL A 69 8.58 -10.00 23.11
N VAL A 70 8.36 -8.98 23.93
CA VAL A 70 9.38 -7.95 24.24
C VAL A 70 9.67 -7.96 25.74
N ALA A 71 10.95 -7.98 26.08
CA ALA A 71 11.45 -7.80 27.44
C ALA A 71 12.13 -6.42 27.54
N LEU A 72 11.43 -5.46 28.16
CA LEU A 72 11.89 -4.10 28.39
C LEU A 72 12.85 -4.07 29.59
N ALA A 73 13.96 -3.34 29.46
CA ALA A 73 14.86 -3.05 30.57
C ALA A 73 14.26 -2.01 31.52
N ASP A 74 14.88 -1.85 32.69
CA ASP A 74 14.50 -0.84 33.66
C ASP A 74 14.50 0.56 33.03
N GLY A 75 13.36 1.25 33.10
CA GLY A 75 13.17 2.57 32.53
C GLY A 75 12.67 2.59 31.07
N GLU A 76 12.68 1.46 30.36
CA GLU A 76 12.05 1.34 29.05
C GLU A 76 10.54 1.14 29.19
N THR A 77 9.78 1.83 28.35
CA THR A 77 8.32 1.68 28.26
C THR A 77 7.87 1.71 26.81
N ILE A 78 6.77 1.02 26.55
CA ILE A 78 6.03 1.09 25.29
C ILE A 78 4.55 1.34 25.61
N GLU A 79 3.80 1.79 24.62
CA GLU A 79 2.35 1.83 24.66
C GLU A 79 1.79 0.74 23.73
N VAL A 80 0.92 -0.10 24.27
CA VAL A 80 0.16 -1.12 23.53
C VAL A 80 -1.31 -0.85 23.78
N ASP A 81 -2.09 -0.63 22.71
CA ASP A 81 -3.53 -0.33 22.78
C ASP A 81 -3.89 0.80 23.77
N GLY A 82 -3.09 1.86 23.82
CA GLY A 82 -3.30 3.00 24.73
C GLY A 82 -2.76 2.79 26.16
N GLN A 83 -2.20 1.62 26.47
CA GLN A 83 -1.73 1.27 27.81
C GLN A 83 -0.21 1.27 27.87
N HIS A 84 0.35 1.94 28.87
CA HIS A 84 1.79 1.91 29.14
C HIS A 84 2.20 0.55 29.72
N VAL A 85 3.19 -0.07 29.12
CA VAL A 85 3.73 -1.37 29.51
C VAL A 85 5.21 -1.24 29.84
N SER A 86 5.61 -1.92 30.92
CA SER A 86 6.99 -2.08 31.36
C SER A 86 7.27 -3.55 31.67
N GLY A 87 8.54 -3.93 31.75
CA GLY A 87 8.95 -5.34 31.92
C GLY A 87 8.65 -6.19 30.68
N THR A 88 8.15 -7.40 30.87
CA THR A 88 7.86 -8.33 29.76
C THR A 88 6.43 -8.19 29.27
N HIS A 89 6.25 -8.00 27.97
CA HIS A 89 4.96 -8.03 27.29
C HIS A 89 4.92 -9.18 26.27
N ARG A 90 3.81 -9.93 26.26
CA ARG A 90 3.53 -11.00 25.30
C ARG A 90 2.34 -10.59 24.45
N PHE A 91 2.51 -10.61 23.13
CA PHE A 91 1.47 -10.18 22.19
C PHE A 91 0.43 -11.27 21.91
N GLY A 92 0.74 -12.53 22.24
CA GLY A 92 -0.05 -13.67 21.81
C GLY A 92 0.20 -14.02 20.33
N PRO A 93 -0.37 -15.13 19.86
CA PRO A 93 -0.23 -15.55 18.47
C PRO A 93 -0.94 -14.57 17.54
N LEU A 94 -0.21 -14.09 16.53
CA LEU A 94 -0.75 -13.22 15.50
C LEU A 94 -1.30 -14.06 14.34
N PRO A 95 -2.52 -13.80 13.84
CA PRO A 95 -2.99 -14.39 12.59
C PRO A 95 -2.08 -14.05 11.40
N GLU A 96 -1.99 -14.93 10.42
CA GLU A 96 -1.24 -14.65 9.18
C GLU A 96 -1.78 -13.37 8.50
N ARG A 97 -0.89 -12.51 8.01
CA ARG A 97 -1.19 -11.20 7.44
C ARG A 97 -1.81 -10.16 8.40
N SER A 98 -1.84 -10.43 9.71
CA SER A 98 -2.24 -9.45 10.73
C SER A 98 -1.06 -8.64 11.26
N SER A 99 -1.35 -7.54 11.94
CA SER A 99 -0.37 -6.70 12.61
C SER A 99 -1.01 -5.97 13.78
N THR A 100 -0.20 -5.65 14.78
CA THR A 100 -0.50 -4.67 15.82
C THR A 100 0.61 -3.62 15.86
N ASN A 101 0.30 -2.43 16.35
CA ASN A 101 1.26 -1.35 16.48
C ASN A 101 1.55 -1.10 17.96
N VAL A 102 2.82 -0.88 18.27
CA VAL A 102 3.23 -0.34 19.57
C VAL A 102 3.85 1.03 19.39
N VAL A 103 3.64 1.91 20.37
CA VAL A 103 4.25 3.24 20.39
C VAL A 103 5.42 3.22 21.36
N TRP A 104 6.52 3.82 20.94
CA TRP A 104 7.70 4.00 21.76
C TRP A 104 8.17 5.46 21.67
N ARG A 105 8.72 5.98 22.76
CA ARG A 105 9.33 7.31 22.82
C ARG A 105 10.85 7.16 22.76
N ASP A 106 11.44 7.50 21.63
CA ASP A 106 12.88 7.57 21.44
C ASP A 106 13.35 9.03 21.59
N GLY A 107 13.74 9.38 22.82
CA GLY A 107 13.93 10.78 23.20
C GLY A 107 12.66 11.60 22.99
N ASP A 108 12.72 12.59 22.09
CA ASP A 108 11.59 13.46 21.75
C ASP A 108 10.71 12.91 20.62
N GLU A 109 11.15 11.86 19.93
CA GLU A 109 10.47 11.24 18.79
C GLU A 109 9.42 10.21 19.23
N THR A 110 8.25 10.24 18.60
CA THR A 110 7.27 9.15 18.71
C THR A 110 7.54 8.15 17.60
N VAL A 111 7.91 6.93 17.96
CA VAL A 111 8.15 5.83 17.03
C VAL A 111 6.96 4.88 17.08
N VAL A 112 6.51 4.42 15.91
CA VAL A 112 5.52 3.34 15.81
C VAL A 112 6.23 2.08 15.35
N ILE A 113 6.09 0.98 16.07
CA ILE A 113 6.66 -0.32 15.68
C ILE A 113 5.51 -1.24 15.31
N GLU A 114 5.48 -1.65 14.03
CA GLU A 114 4.57 -2.71 13.59
C GLU A 114 5.13 -4.06 14.06
N VAL A 115 4.34 -4.79 14.84
CA VAL A 115 4.56 -6.20 15.18
C VAL A 115 3.59 -7.01 14.32
N ALA A 116 4.11 -7.85 13.43
CA ALA A 116 3.30 -8.47 12.39
C ALA A 116 3.68 -9.92 12.13
N ARG A 117 2.77 -10.67 11.51
CA ARG A 117 3.04 -12.00 10.96
C ARG A 117 2.94 -12.00 9.44
N ARG A 118 4.00 -12.43 8.77
CA ARG A 118 4.06 -12.55 7.31
C ARG A 118 4.76 -13.86 6.96
N GLY A 119 4.15 -14.66 6.08
CA GLY A 119 4.74 -15.91 5.60
C GLY A 119 5.04 -16.90 6.72
N GLY A 120 4.20 -16.95 7.75
CA GLY A 120 4.40 -17.83 8.90
C GLY A 120 5.55 -17.42 9.83
N SER A 121 6.09 -16.21 9.69
CA SER A 121 7.13 -15.67 10.58
C SER A 121 6.69 -14.36 11.19
N ASP A 122 7.00 -14.15 12.47
CA ASP A 122 6.75 -12.89 13.15
C ASP A 122 7.90 -11.91 12.89
N LEU A 123 7.56 -10.64 12.77
CA LEU A 123 8.51 -9.59 12.47
C LEU A 123 8.22 -8.31 13.23
N LEU A 124 9.25 -7.49 13.35
CA LEU A 124 9.15 -6.08 13.71
C LEU A 124 9.47 -5.21 12.53
N ARG A 125 8.77 -4.09 12.45
CA ARG A 125 9.02 -3.06 11.47
C ARG A 125 8.86 -1.68 12.13
N PRO A 126 9.92 -1.16 12.78
CA PRO A 126 9.93 0.17 13.35
C PRO A 126 9.76 1.25 12.27
N ARG A 127 9.03 2.30 12.62
CA ARG A 127 8.72 3.44 11.76
C ARG A 127 9.11 4.71 12.49
N HIS A 128 10.28 5.24 12.12
CA HIS A 128 10.84 6.47 12.67
C HIS A 128 10.47 7.65 11.76
N PRO A 129 9.71 8.64 12.24
CA PRO A 129 9.43 9.89 11.52
C PRO A 129 10.67 10.59 10.92
N SER A 130 11.82 10.46 11.59
CA SER A 130 13.11 11.03 11.21
C SER A 130 13.86 10.23 10.13
N ASN A 131 13.34 9.08 9.70
CA ASN A 131 13.97 8.23 8.69
C ASN A 131 14.35 9.05 7.43
N PRO A 132 15.62 9.00 6.97
CA PRO A 132 16.10 9.70 5.77
C PRO A 132 15.21 9.53 4.54
N THR A 133 14.67 8.32 4.32
CA THR A 133 13.76 8.04 3.19
C THR A 133 12.48 8.87 3.26
N ARG A 134 11.93 9.09 4.47
CA ARG A 134 10.74 9.92 4.68
C ARG A 134 11.08 11.42 4.59
N VAL A 135 12.09 11.88 5.32
CA VAL A 135 12.41 13.32 5.40
C VAL A 135 12.95 13.87 4.09
N GLY A 136 13.60 13.03 3.27
CA GLY A 136 14.08 13.36 1.93
C GLY A 136 13.06 13.14 0.82
N TYR A 137 11.83 12.72 1.15
CA TYR A 137 10.81 12.47 0.15
C TYR A 137 10.19 13.77 -0.35
N HIS A 138 10.35 14.03 -1.65
CA HIS A 138 9.82 15.22 -2.33
C HIS A 138 8.80 14.90 -3.41
N GLY A 139 8.33 13.65 -3.40
CA GLY A 139 7.27 13.15 -4.24
C GLY A 139 7.72 12.20 -5.34
N THR A 140 6.74 11.53 -5.93
CA THR A 140 6.90 10.54 -7.01
C THR A 140 6.69 11.22 -8.36
N PRO A 141 7.63 11.08 -9.32
CA PRO A 141 7.36 11.50 -10.68
C PRO A 141 6.17 10.72 -11.27
N ALA A 142 5.35 11.38 -12.08
CA ALA A 142 4.21 10.75 -12.74
C ALA A 142 4.09 11.24 -14.18
N TYR A 143 3.39 10.49 -15.02
CA TYR A 143 3.02 10.94 -16.36
C TYR A 143 1.97 12.06 -16.29
N ALA A 144 1.94 12.94 -17.29
CA ALA A 144 0.82 13.85 -17.45
C ALA A 144 -0.47 13.02 -17.68
N PRO A 145 -1.57 13.30 -16.97
CA PRO A 145 -2.77 12.49 -17.06
C PRO A 145 -3.39 12.62 -18.46
N ALA A 146 -3.78 11.49 -19.05
CA ALA A 146 -4.39 11.43 -20.37
C ALA A 146 -5.66 10.56 -20.38
N GLU A 147 -6.73 11.11 -20.95
CA GLU A 147 -8.05 10.45 -21.02
C GLU A 147 -8.02 9.13 -21.79
N ARG A 148 -7.10 8.96 -22.75
CA ARG A 148 -6.93 7.70 -23.51
C ARG A 148 -6.60 6.48 -22.64
N PHE A 149 -6.14 6.71 -21.40
CA PHE A 149 -5.82 5.68 -20.42
C PHE A 149 -6.93 5.47 -19.39
N VAL A 150 -8.08 6.09 -19.59
CA VAL A 150 -9.34 5.74 -18.95
C VAL A 150 -10.12 4.86 -19.91
N VAL A 151 -10.23 3.57 -19.61
CA VAL A 151 -10.86 2.59 -20.49
C VAL A 151 -12.10 2.01 -19.84
N ASP A 152 -13.14 1.80 -20.64
CA ASP A 152 -14.30 1.01 -20.24
C ASP A 152 -13.87 -0.45 -20.08
N ALA A 153 -14.37 -1.10 -19.03
CA ALA A 153 -14.05 -2.48 -18.72
C ALA A 153 -15.31 -3.24 -18.31
N HIS A 154 -15.30 -4.55 -18.54
CA HIS A 154 -16.32 -5.47 -18.08
C HIS A 154 -15.71 -6.45 -17.08
N PHE A 155 -16.37 -6.62 -15.94
CA PHE A 155 -15.99 -7.56 -14.90
C PHE A 155 -16.76 -8.86 -15.07
N GLU A 156 -16.01 -9.94 -15.29
CA GLU A 156 -16.53 -11.30 -15.38
C GLU A 156 -16.22 -12.03 -14.06
N PRO A 157 -17.22 -12.21 -13.16
CA PRO A 157 -17.01 -12.96 -11.93
C PRO A 157 -16.79 -14.44 -12.24
N PHE A 158 -15.99 -15.11 -11.41
CA PHE A 158 -15.92 -16.57 -11.42
C PHE A 158 -17.12 -17.18 -10.68
N ASP A 159 -17.43 -18.45 -11.00
CA ASP A 159 -18.47 -19.22 -10.27
C ASP A 159 -18.20 -19.26 -8.76
N SER A 160 -16.93 -19.27 -8.37
CA SER A 160 -16.45 -19.09 -7.01
C SER A 160 -15.12 -18.33 -7.02
N PRO A 161 -14.83 -17.49 -6.01
CA PRO A 161 -13.52 -16.86 -5.87
C PRO A 161 -12.39 -17.90 -5.92
N ARG A 162 -11.27 -17.52 -6.55
CA ARG A 162 -10.11 -18.39 -6.70
C ARG A 162 -8.99 -17.91 -5.77
N GLU A 163 -8.38 -18.81 -5.03
CA GLU A 163 -7.14 -18.52 -4.33
C GLU A 163 -5.99 -18.41 -5.34
N VAL A 164 -5.32 -17.25 -5.34
CA VAL A 164 -4.19 -16.96 -6.20
C VAL A 164 -2.98 -16.75 -5.30
N THR A 165 -2.01 -17.65 -5.42
CA THR A 165 -0.72 -17.49 -4.74
C THR A 165 0.21 -16.69 -5.64
N VAL A 166 0.69 -15.55 -5.14
CA VAL A 166 1.69 -14.71 -5.80
C VAL A 166 2.95 -14.63 -4.96
N GLY A 167 4.09 -14.45 -5.63
CA GLY A 167 5.36 -14.19 -4.93
C GLY A 167 5.36 -12.84 -4.22
N SER A 168 6.41 -12.60 -3.43
CA SER A 168 6.71 -11.31 -2.82
C SER A 168 8.04 -10.77 -3.33
N VAL A 169 8.32 -9.50 -3.10
CA VAL A 169 9.67 -8.93 -3.26
C VAL A 169 10.67 -9.47 -2.23
N VAL A 170 10.18 -10.11 -1.16
CA VAL A 170 11.01 -10.88 -0.22
C VAL A 170 11.08 -12.33 -0.68
N ASP A 171 12.30 -12.83 -0.86
CA ASP A 171 12.52 -14.20 -1.35
C ASP A 171 11.91 -15.24 -0.40
N GLY A 172 11.28 -16.27 -0.98
CA GLY A 172 10.56 -17.31 -0.25
C GLY A 172 9.22 -16.91 0.39
N LEU A 173 8.85 -15.61 0.40
CA LEU A 173 7.55 -15.15 0.91
C LEU A 173 6.48 -15.22 -0.18
N LEU A 174 5.35 -15.83 0.16
CA LEU A 174 4.18 -15.95 -0.71
C LEU A 174 2.99 -15.20 -0.12
N HIS A 175 2.15 -14.66 -0.98
CA HIS A 175 0.87 -14.06 -0.63
C HIS A 175 -0.26 -14.83 -1.30
N VAL A 176 -1.31 -15.15 -0.54
CA VAL A 176 -2.54 -15.73 -1.07
C VAL A 176 -3.61 -14.66 -1.08
N TYR A 177 -4.20 -14.42 -2.27
CA TYR A 177 -5.30 -13.49 -2.47
C TYR A 177 -6.51 -14.23 -3.04
N GLU A 178 -7.70 -13.78 -2.67
CA GLU A 178 -8.93 -14.22 -3.33
C GLU A 178 -9.21 -13.33 -4.53
N ALA A 179 -9.22 -13.94 -5.71
CA ALA A 179 -9.61 -13.31 -6.96
C ALA A 179 -11.09 -13.61 -7.25
N PRO A 180 -11.99 -12.61 -7.21
CA PRO A 180 -13.40 -12.81 -7.52
C PRO A 180 -13.69 -12.95 -9.02
N GLY A 181 -12.79 -12.51 -9.91
CA GLY A 181 -13.02 -12.54 -11.34
C GLY A 181 -11.96 -11.81 -12.16
N THR A 182 -12.28 -11.56 -13.43
CA THR A 182 -11.39 -10.94 -14.41
C THR A 182 -12.02 -9.67 -14.98
N LEU A 183 -11.23 -8.62 -15.16
CA LEU A 183 -11.58 -7.42 -15.91
C LEU A 183 -11.14 -7.59 -17.36
N THR A 184 -12.03 -7.40 -18.33
CA THR A 184 -11.74 -7.35 -19.76
C THR A 184 -11.93 -5.93 -20.29
N PHE A 185 -11.04 -5.46 -21.16
CA PHE A 185 -11.05 -4.10 -21.70
C PHE A 185 -10.26 -4.03 -23.02
N ASP A 186 -10.38 -2.92 -23.75
CA ASP A 186 -9.54 -2.64 -24.92
C ASP A 186 -8.54 -1.51 -24.61
N LEU A 187 -7.26 -1.78 -24.86
CA LEU A 187 -6.20 -0.78 -24.85
C LEU A 187 -5.11 -1.25 -25.83
N ASP A 188 -5.09 -0.62 -27.00
CA ASP A 188 -4.34 -1.09 -28.17
C ASP A 188 -4.61 -2.58 -28.44
N GLY A 189 -5.91 -2.94 -28.45
CA GLY A 189 -6.42 -4.30 -28.62
C GLY A 189 -6.94 -4.93 -27.31
N PRO A 190 -7.57 -6.12 -27.39
CA PRO A 190 -8.21 -6.75 -26.23
C PRO A 190 -7.21 -7.16 -25.15
N ARG A 191 -7.54 -6.88 -23.90
CA ARG A 191 -6.73 -7.16 -22.70
C ARG A 191 -7.59 -7.73 -21.58
N SER A 192 -6.92 -8.35 -20.62
CA SER A 192 -7.55 -8.86 -19.39
C SER A 192 -6.64 -8.66 -18.19
N LEU A 193 -7.23 -8.44 -17.01
CA LEU A 193 -6.55 -8.39 -15.72
C LEU A 193 -7.34 -9.20 -14.69
N LEU A 194 -6.66 -10.12 -14.02
CA LEU A 194 -7.18 -10.77 -12.83
C LEU A 194 -7.32 -9.73 -11.71
N ALA A 195 -8.53 -9.62 -11.15
CA ALA A 195 -8.85 -8.67 -10.10
C ALA A 195 -8.85 -9.36 -8.73
N PHE A 196 -8.58 -8.58 -7.68
CA PHE A 196 -8.70 -8.96 -6.27
C PHE A 196 -9.74 -8.10 -5.58
N ASN A 197 -10.21 -8.51 -4.40
CA ASN A 197 -11.13 -7.68 -3.60
C ASN A 197 -10.45 -6.37 -3.18
N GLY A 198 -11.09 -5.24 -3.48
CA GLY A 198 -10.70 -3.89 -3.06
C GLY A 198 -11.60 -3.34 -1.94
N TYR A 199 -11.62 -2.01 -1.81
CA TYR A 199 -12.45 -1.30 -0.83
C TYR A 199 -13.85 -1.01 -1.37
N ASP A 200 -14.83 -0.89 -0.47
CA ASP A 200 -16.22 -0.51 -0.80
C ASP A 200 -16.87 -1.35 -1.92
N GLY A 201 -16.53 -2.64 -1.98
CA GLY A 201 -17.01 -3.56 -3.03
C GLY A 201 -16.32 -3.36 -4.39
N GLY A 202 -15.33 -2.47 -4.46
CA GLY A 202 -14.44 -2.30 -5.60
C GLY A 202 -13.44 -3.44 -5.75
N LEU A 203 -12.58 -3.29 -6.74
CA LEU A 203 -11.56 -4.26 -7.12
C LEU A 203 -10.17 -3.64 -7.00
N HIS A 204 -9.17 -4.47 -6.74
CA HIS A 204 -7.77 -4.09 -6.71
C HIS A 204 -7.01 -4.89 -7.76
N VAL A 205 -6.11 -4.23 -8.50
CA VAL A 205 -5.32 -4.89 -9.54
C VAL A 205 -3.85 -4.60 -9.34
N LEU A 206 -3.04 -5.65 -9.38
CA LEU A 206 -1.58 -5.61 -9.46
C LEU A 206 -1.18 -5.97 -10.90
N PHE A 207 -0.35 -5.17 -11.56
CA PHE A 207 0.05 -5.45 -12.93
C PHE A 207 1.49 -5.00 -13.24
N THR A 208 2.01 -5.50 -14.35
CA THR A 208 3.18 -4.96 -15.06
C THR A 208 2.82 -4.73 -16.52
N ASP A 209 3.57 -3.86 -17.18
CA ASP A 209 3.37 -3.53 -18.58
C ASP A 209 4.72 -3.21 -19.27
N ARG A 210 4.72 -2.78 -20.53
CA ARG A 210 5.97 -2.51 -21.26
C ARG A 210 6.79 -1.32 -20.71
N THR A 211 6.21 -0.49 -19.83
CA THR A 211 6.93 0.57 -19.13
C THR A 211 7.70 0.09 -17.90
N SER A 212 7.36 -1.10 -17.36
CA SER A 212 7.94 -1.65 -16.13
C SER A 212 9.43 -1.88 -16.28
N GLY A 213 10.23 -1.25 -15.40
CA GLY A 213 11.70 -1.31 -15.43
C GLY A 213 12.35 -0.38 -16.46
N VAL A 214 11.54 0.31 -17.29
CA VAL A 214 12.00 1.32 -18.25
C VAL A 214 11.79 2.72 -17.67
N THR A 215 10.53 3.08 -17.44
CA THR A 215 10.10 4.37 -16.88
C THR A 215 9.29 4.23 -15.60
N THR A 216 8.63 3.08 -15.39
CA THR A 216 7.86 2.77 -14.19
C THR A 216 8.57 1.73 -13.33
N TYR A 217 8.12 1.58 -12.08
CA TYR A 217 8.75 0.63 -11.16
C TYR A 217 8.69 -0.81 -11.70
N ALA A 218 9.78 -1.56 -11.53
CA ALA A 218 10.01 -2.80 -12.26
C ALA A 218 9.12 -3.96 -11.77
N ALA A 219 8.86 -4.05 -10.46
CA ALA A 219 8.23 -5.23 -9.89
C ALA A 219 6.71 -5.23 -10.04
N ASN A 220 6.07 -4.06 -9.90
CA ASN A 220 4.62 -3.91 -9.98
C ASN A 220 4.20 -2.43 -10.05
N ARG A 221 2.94 -2.24 -10.43
CA ARG A 221 2.10 -1.10 -10.02
C ARG A 221 0.74 -1.64 -9.60
N SER A 222 -0.03 -0.84 -8.88
CA SER A 222 -1.42 -1.16 -8.54
C SER A 222 -2.36 -0.02 -8.79
N LEU A 223 -3.63 -0.34 -8.99
CA LEU A 223 -4.73 0.63 -8.98
C LEU A 223 -5.99 -0.01 -8.41
N ASP A 224 -6.83 0.83 -7.81
CA ASP A 224 -8.17 0.47 -7.39
C ASP A 224 -9.17 0.81 -8.50
N VAL A 225 -10.11 -0.12 -8.72
CA VAL A 225 -11.20 -0.01 -9.69
C VAL A 225 -12.51 0.05 -8.91
N ALA A 226 -13.39 0.98 -9.29
CA ALA A 226 -14.70 1.09 -8.65
C ALA A 226 -15.52 -0.19 -8.82
N ALA A 227 -16.42 -0.45 -7.86
CA ALA A 227 -17.34 -1.57 -7.90
C ALA A 227 -18.05 -1.62 -9.27
N PRO A 228 -18.03 -2.78 -9.97
CA PRO A 228 -18.81 -2.95 -11.18
C PRO A 228 -20.31 -2.78 -10.92
N ASP A 229 -21.06 -2.32 -11.92
CA ASP A 229 -22.51 -2.27 -11.83
C ASP A 229 -23.15 -3.68 -11.92
N ALA A 230 -24.48 -3.74 -11.91
CA ALA A 230 -25.22 -4.99 -11.95
C ALA A 230 -24.98 -5.81 -13.24
N ASP A 231 -24.58 -5.14 -14.32
CA ASP A 231 -24.24 -5.75 -15.61
C ASP A 231 -22.72 -5.97 -15.76
N GLY A 232 -21.94 -5.75 -14.70
CA GLY A 232 -20.49 -5.92 -14.67
C GLY A 232 -19.71 -4.78 -15.33
N ALA A 233 -20.33 -3.67 -15.71
CA ALA A 233 -19.62 -2.54 -16.31
C ALA A 233 -18.87 -1.72 -15.25
N THR A 234 -17.63 -1.32 -15.58
CA THR A 234 -16.79 -0.43 -14.77
C THR A 234 -15.80 0.32 -15.65
N ARG A 235 -14.92 1.13 -15.05
CA ARG A 235 -13.83 1.82 -15.76
C ARG A 235 -12.50 1.64 -15.06
N ILE A 236 -11.46 1.39 -15.83
CA ILE A 236 -10.07 1.35 -15.35
C ILE A 236 -9.42 2.67 -15.71
N ASP A 237 -8.97 3.41 -14.70
CA ASP A 237 -8.20 4.65 -14.87
C ASP A 237 -6.73 4.39 -14.56
N PHE A 238 -5.95 4.07 -15.60
CA PHE A 238 -4.50 3.82 -15.44
C PHE A 238 -3.72 5.08 -15.03
N ASN A 239 -4.30 6.28 -15.11
CA ASN A 239 -3.69 7.49 -14.55
C ASN A 239 -3.60 7.42 -13.02
N ARG A 240 -4.38 6.54 -12.39
CA ARG A 240 -4.36 6.28 -10.94
C ARG A 240 -3.49 5.09 -10.54
N ALA A 241 -2.69 4.56 -11.46
CA ALA A 241 -1.72 3.52 -11.13
C ALA A 241 -0.60 4.09 -10.24
N THR A 242 -0.36 3.45 -9.11
CA THR A 242 0.61 3.85 -8.09
C THR A 242 1.62 2.75 -7.82
N ASN A 243 2.78 3.13 -7.31
CA ASN A 243 3.82 2.24 -6.83
C ASN A 243 3.49 1.71 -5.43
N LEU A 244 3.77 0.42 -5.22
CA LEU A 244 3.73 -0.18 -3.89
C LEU A 244 4.93 0.27 -3.04
N PRO A 245 4.87 0.08 -1.70
CA PRO A 245 5.94 0.46 -0.78
C PRO A 245 7.35 -0.05 -1.16
N CYS A 246 7.46 -1.22 -1.79
CA CYS A 246 8.73 -1.79 -2.23
C CYS A 246 9.48 -0.95 -3.27
N ALA A 247 8.81 0.00 -3.92
CA ALA A 247 9.48 0.97 -4.79
C ALA A 247 10.33 1.99 -4.02
N TYR A 248 10.04 2.18 -2.73
CA TYR A 248 10.66 3.22 -1.90
C TYR A 248 11.53 2.66 -0.76
N THR A 249 11.25 1.44 -0.31
CA THR A 249 11.98 0.81 0.81
C THR A 249 12.19 -0.69 0.59
N PRO A 250 13.37 -1.24 0.92
CA PRO A 250 13.61 -2.68 0.89
C PRO A 250 12.93 -3.43 2.04
N HIS A 251 12.32 -2.71 2.99
CA HIS A 251 11.72 -3.29 4.20
C HIS A 251 10.23 -3.62 4.03
N ALA A 252 9.71 -3.53 2.81
CA ALA A 252 8.34 -3.88 2.46
C ALA A 252 8.22 -5.33 1.96
N THR A 253 7.08 -5.96 2.27
CA THR A 253 6.73 -7.33 1.86
C THR A 253 5.64 -7.27 0.78
N CYS A 254 5.89 -6.58 -0.32
CA CYS A 254 4.90 -6.33 -1.36
C CYS A 254 4.68 -7.56 -2.26
N PRO A 255 3.43 -7.85 -2.66
CA PRO A 255 3.15 -8.91 -3.62
C PRO A 255 3.65 -8.57 -5.03
N LEU A 256 3.98 -9.61 -5.78
CA LEU A 256 4.15 -9.55 -7.23
C LEU A 256 2.78 -9.70 -7.93
N PRO A 257 2.59 -9.15 -9.13
CA PRO A 257 1.39 -9.38 -9.89
C PRO A 257 1.31 -10.85 -10.34
N PRO A 258 0.11 -11.42 -10.51
CA PRO A 258 -0.07 -12.68 -11.21
C PRO A 258 0.59 -12.65 -12.59
N ALA A 259 1.08 -13.81 -13.06
CA ALA A 259 1.70 -13.91 -14.38
C ALA A 259 0.78 -13.44 -15.52
N GLU A 260 -0.53 -13.64 -15.35
CA GLU A 260 -1.59 -13.22 -16.28
C GLU A 260 -1.76 -11.70 -16.33
N ASN A 261 -1.36 -10.96 -15.29
CA ASN A 261 -1.45 -9.50 -15.22
C ASN A 261 -0.20 -8.80 -15.79
N ARG A 262 0.44 -9.42 -16.79
CA ARG A 262 1.51 -8.82 -17.56
C ARG A 262 0.98 -8.34 -18.90
N LEU A 263 0.75 -7.04 -19.00
CA LEU A 263 0.19 -6.42 -20.19
C LEU A 263 1.27 -6.17 -21.25
N ASP A 264 1.07 -6.69 -22.47
CA ASP A 264 1.97 -6.43 -23.60
C ASP A 264 1.64 -5.12 -24.35
N VAL A 265 1.50 -4.03 -23.59
CA VAL A 265 1.28 -2.64 -24.08
C VAL A 265 2.04 -1.69 -23.17
N ALA A 266 2.42 -0.50 -23.67
CA ALA A 266 3.06 0.52 -22.84
C ALA A 266 1.97 1.42 -22.21
N ILE A 267 1.91 1.44 -20.89
CA ILE A 267 0.96 2.28 -20.15
C ILE A 267 1.69 3.48 -19.57
N GLU A 268 1.81 4.52 -20.39
CA GLU A 268 2.42 5.81 -20.07
C GLU A 268 1.46 6.71 -19.27
N ALA A 269 0.91 6.18 -18.19
CA ALA A 269 -0.01 6.83 -17.27
C ALA A 269 0.36 6.48 -15.82
N GLY A 270 -0.03 7.34 -14.87
CA GLY A 270 0.20 7.12 -13.44
C GLY A 270 1.63 7.35 -13.00
N GLU A 271 1.99 6.81 -11.84
CA GLU A 271 3.31 6.99 -11.26
C GLU A 271 4.41 6.29 -12.07
N GLN A 272 5.53 7.01 -12.19
CA GLN A 272 6.80 6.51 -12.70
C GLN A 272 7.63 5.95 -11.53
N ARG A 273 8.79 5.37 -11.83
CA ARG A 273 9.70 4.92 -10.79
C ARG A 273 10.13 6.11 -9.90
N PRO A 274 10.28 5.93 -8.58
CA PRO A 274 10.79 6.98 -7.70
C PRO A 274 12.15 7.49 -8.17
N ALA A 275 12.43 8.77 -7.92
CA ALA A 275 13.76 9.32 -8.13
C ALA A 275 14.76 8.63 -7.18
N ALA A 276 15.98 8.41 -7.66
CA ALA A 276 17.08 7.84 -6.89
C ALA A 276 17.61 8.81 -5.83
#